data_AF-A0A950ZKD9-F1
#
_entry.id   AF-A0A950ZKD9-F1
#
_cell.length_a   1.000
_cell.length_b   1.000
_cell.length_c   1.000
_cell.angle_alpha   90.00
_cell.angle_beta   90.00
_cell.angle_gamma   90.00
#
_symmetry.space_group_name_H-M   'P 1'
#
loop_
_entity.id
_entity.type
_entity.pdbx_description
1 polymer ?
#
loop_
_entity_poly.entity_id
_entity_poly.type
_entity_poly.pdbx_seq_one_letter_code
_entity_poly.pdbx_strand_id
1 'polypeptide(L)'
;METTGRHRPVTELVFLGSGPVAVRALVVVLAAVGAGVAGNLLYRYQADLAARLGAGQGLSGPATFVAHGSGAQTAWVGWVAALFFLIAAIRVRRSPPEPSPGVTSPERLTPAQLRAGLRREYAIVRALLVLVALAAAVDVARAFTLLAATGAHAGTLLATLVEAAGLVAATLTLLLWAWWFGADVRRLGAL
;
A
#
# COMPACT_ATOMS: atom_id res chain seq x y z
N MET A 1 -28.33 -17.77 -14.85
CA MET A 1 -28.29 -16.42 -14.25
C MET A 1 -26.89 -16.23 -13.70
N GLU A 2 -26.00 -15.67 -14.53
CA GLU A 2 -24.55 -15.79 -14.41
C GLU A 2 -23.96 -14.40 -14.14
N THR A 3 -23.70 -14.07 -12.88
CA THR A 3 -23.12 -12.78 -12.45
C THR A 3 -21.72 -12.94 -11.83
N THR A 4 -21.08 -14.10 -11.97
CA THR A 4 -19.85 -14.46 -11.25
C THR A 4 -18.54 -13.98 -11.89
N GLY A 5 -18.58 -13.40 -13.09
CA GLY A 5 -17.37 -13.00 -13.83
C GLY A 5 -16.65 -11.74 -13.31
N ARG A 6 -17.33 -10.87 -12.56
CA ARG A 6 -16.82 -9.52 -12.26
C ARG A 6 -15.94 -9.43 -10.99
N HIS A 7 -15.97 -10.43 -10.10
CA HIS A 7 -15.23 -10.42 -8.83
C HIS A 7 -13.88 -11.18 -8.84
N ARG A 8 -13.61 -11.98 -9.87
CA ARG A 8 -12.29 -12.63 -10.07
C ARG A 8 -11.09 -11.66 -10.13
N PRO A 9 -11.16 -10.47 -10.77
CA PRO A 9 -9.95 -9.67 -10.97
C PRO A 9 -9.40 -9.04 -9.68
N VAL A 10 -10.26 -8.56 -8.76
CA VAL A 10 -9.84 -7.91 -7.50
C VAL A 10 -9.25 -8.92 -6.51
N THR A 11 -9.75 -10.14 -6.54
CA THR A 11 -9.35 -11.19 -5.59
C THR A 11 -8.02 -11.81 -6.00
N GLU A 12 -7.76 -11.91 -7.30
CA GLU A 12 -6.47 -12.25 -7.85
C GLU A 12 -5.40 -11.19 -7.49
N LEU A 13 -5.74 -9.90 -7.52
CA LEU A 13 -4.80 -8.80 -7.26
C LEU A 13 -4.11 -8.89 -5.89
N VAL A 14 -4.79 -9.37 -4.84
CA VAL A 14 -4.27 -9.43 -3.45
C VAL A 14 -3.72 -10.82 -3.08
N PHE A 15 -3.31 -11.62 -4.07
CA PHE A 15 -2.89 -13.03 -3.86
C PHE A 15 -3.97 -13.95 -3.26
N LEU A 16 -5.23 -13.53 -3.28
CA LEU A 16 -6.39 -14.31 -2.82
C LEU A 16 -7.07 -15.07 -3.97
N GLY A 17 -6.37 -15.27 -5.09
CA GLY A 17 -6.93 -15.88 -6.31
C GLY A 17 -7.02 -17.40 -6.27
N SER A 18 -6.19 -18.07 -5.46
CA SER A 18 -6.09 -19.52 -5.39
C SER A 18 -6.39 -20.02 -3.97
N GLY A 19 -7.58 -20.59 -3.75
CA GLY A 19 -7.94 -21.24 -2.49
C GLY A 19 -9.40 -21.02 -2.05
N PRO A 20 -9.89 -21.77 -1.06
CA PRO A 20 -11.25 -21.65 -0.53
C PRO A 20 -11.52 -20.22 0.00
N VAL A 21 -12.75 -19.72 -0.21
CA VAL A 21 -13.17 -18.38 0.27
C VAL A 21 -12.94 -18.23 1.78
N ALA A 22 -13.13 -19.29 2.56
CA ALA A 22 -12.89 -19.30 4.00
C ALA A 22 -11.42 -19.00 4.36
N VAL A 23 -10.46 -19.61 3.65
CA VAL A 23 -9.01 -19.36 3.88
C VAL A 23 -8.68 -17.90 3.57
N ARG A 24 -9.27 -17.36 2.51
CA ARG A 24 -9.06 -15.96 2.12
C ARG A 24 -9.63 -15.00 3.14
N ALA A 25 -10.84 -15.25 3.62
CA ALA A 25 -11.46 -14.46 4.68
C ALA A 25 -10.61 -14.50 5.95
N LEU A 26 -10.10 -15.69 6.31
CA LEU A 26 -9.20 -15.86 7.45
C LEU A 26 -7.91 -15.02 7.29
N VAL A 27 -7.25 -15.06 6.13
CA VAL A 27 -6.04 -14.25 5.88
C VAL A 27 -6.34 -12.76 6.02
N VAL A 28 -7.46 -12.27 5.48
CA VAL A 28 -7.87 -10.86 5.61
C VAL A 28 -8.15 -10.50 7.07
N VAL A 29 -8.86 -11.36 7.81
CA VAL A 29 -9.16 -11.14 9.22
C VAL A 29 -7.87 -11.13 10.05
N LEU A 30 -6.95 -12.08 9.84
CA LEU A 30 -5.66 -12.12 10.54
C LEU A 30 -4.81 -10.90 10.22
N ALA A 31 -4.78 -10.46 8.95
CA ALA A 31 -4.07 -9.25 8.55
C ALA A 31 -4.67 -8.00 9.20
N ALA A 32 -6.01 -7.90 9.26
CA ALA A 32 -6.71 -6.79 9.90
C ALA A 32 -6.46 -6.76 11.42
N VAL A 33 -6.56 -7.91 12.10
CA VAL A 33 -6.25 -8.03 13.54
C VAL A 33 -4.79 -7.69 13.80
N GLY A 34 -3.86 -8.23 13.01
CA GLY A 34 -2.44 -7.95 13.11
C GLY A 34 -2.13 -6.46 12.92
N ALA A 35 -2.75 -5.82 11.92
CA ALA A 35 -2.63 -4.39 11.69
C ALA A 35 -3.19 -3.56 12.86
N GLY A 36 -4.32 -3.97 13.43
CA GLY A 36 -4.91 -3.38 14.63
C GLY A 36 -3.96 -3.42 15.83
N VAL A 37 -3.40 -4.59 16.13
CA VAL A 37 -2.43 -4.79 17.22
C VAL A 37 -1.18 -3.95 16.97
N ALA A 38 -0.61 -4.01 15.76
CA ALA A 38 0.58 -3.25 15.41
C ALA A 38 0.37 -1.74 15.50
N GLY A 39 -0.76 -1.22 15.00
CA GLY A 39 -1.10 0.21 15.08
C GLY A 39 -1.22 0.72 16.51
N ASN A 40 -1.86 -0.07 17.40
CA ASN A 40 -1.96 0.27 18.81
C ASN A 40 -0.59 0.21 19.54
N LEU A 41 0.24 -0.79 19.24
CA LEU A 41 1.59 -0.87 19.80
C LEU A 41 2.46 0.32 19.34
N LEU A 42 2.37 0.67 18.07
CA LEU A 42 3.06 1.83 17.50
C LEU A 42 2.62 3.14 18.17
N TYR A 43 1.32 3.33 18.38
CA TYR A 43 0.79 4.47 19.13
C TYR A 43 1.38 4.54 20.54
N ARG A 44 1.35 3.43 21.30
CA ARG A 44 1.88 3.39 22.67
C ARG A 44 3.36 3.68 22.73
N TYR A 45 4.14 3.13 21.80
CA TYR A 45 5.56 3.38 21.69
C TYR A 45 5.85 4.85 21.39
N GLN A 46 5.11 5.45 20.46
CA GLN A 46 5.22 6.88 20.14
C GLN A 46 4.86 7.76 21.33
N ALA A 47 3.79 7.42 22.07
CA ALA A 47 3.37 8.15 23.27
C ALA A 47 4.40 8.07 24.40
N ASP A 48 5.02 6.91 24.63
CA ASP A 48 6.10 6.73 25.62
C ASP A 48 7.31 7.59 25.27
N LEU A 49 7.75 7.58 24.00
CA LEU A 49 8.88 8.41 23.56
C LEU A 49 8.57 9.90 23.67
N ALA A 50 7.36 10.33 23.30
CA ALA A 50 6.92 11.72 23.46
C ALA A 50 6.93 12.17 24.93
N ALA A 51 6.48 11.30 25.85
CA ALA A 51 6.51 11.57 27.28
C ALA A 51 7.95 11.71 27.82
N ARG A 52 8.87 10.83 27.39
CA ARG A 52 10.29 10.91 27.76
C ARG A 52 10.95 12.20 27.25
N LEU A 53 10.65 12.59 26.01
CA LEU A 53 11.16 13.83 25.42
C LEU A 53 10.62 15.06 26.18
N GLY A 54 9.33 15.07 26.50
CA GLY A 54 8.70 16.14 27.31
C GLY A 54 9.24 16.23 28.74
N ALA A 55 9.69 15.10 29.30
CA ALA A 55 10.38 15.04 30.59
C ALA A 55 11.87 15.47 30.52
N GLY A 56 12.35 15.92 29.36
CA GLY A 56 13.72 16.39 29.17
C GLY A 56 14.76 15.26 29.07
N GLN A 57 14.35 14.02 28.84
CA GLN A 57 15.31 12.92 28.62
C GLN A 57 15.94 13.04 27.24
N GLY A 58 17.26 12.83 27.18
CA GLY A 58 17.98 12.74 25.90
C GLY A 58 17.57 11.49 25.14
N LEU A 59 16.93 11.65 23.98
CA LEU A 59 16.62 10.58 23.05
C LEU A 59 17.67 10.52 21.93
N SER A 60 17.91 9.33 21.39
CA SER A 60 18.72 9.17 20.17
C SER A 60 18.01 9.84 18.98
N GLY A 61 18.76 10.32 17.98
CA GLY A 61 18.19 11.02 16.81
C GLY A 61 16.96 10.32 16.19
N PRO A 62 17.01 9.00 15.91
CA PRO A 62 15.86 8.25 15.42
C PRO A 62 14.68 8.20 16.40
N ALA A 63 14.95 8.04 17.70
CA ALA A 63 13.90 8.03 18.73
C ALA A 63 13.24 9.41 18.88
N THR A 64 14.02 10.49 18.76
CA THR A 64 13.51 11.87 18.73
C THR A 64 12.58 12.07 17.53
N PHE A 65 12.95 11.58 16.35
CA PHE A 65 12.09 11.66 15.16
C PHE A 65 10.76 10.92 15.37
N VAL A 66 10.79 9.70 15.91
CA VAL A 66 9.58 8.95 16.24
C VAL A 66 8.75 9.64 17.34
N ALA A 67 9.40 10.23 18.34
CA ALA A 67 8.74 10.96 19.43
C ALA A 67 7.93 12.17 18.92
N HIS A 68 8.46 12.89 17.93
CA HIS A 68 7.73 13.99 17.28
C HIS A 68 6.52 13.50 16.49
N GLY A 69 6.57 12.25 16.03
CA GLY A 69 5.43 11.58 15.46
C GLY A 69 4.99 12.12 14.11
N SER A 70 3.68 12.06 13.86
CA SER A 70 3.04 12.53 12.64
C SER A 70 3.04 14.05 12.54
N GLY A 71 3.66 14.58 11.49
CA GLY A 71 3.75 16.01 11.22
C GLY A 71 3.84 16.31 9.72
N ALA A 72 3.93 17.60 9.36
CA ALA A 72 4.03 18.02 7.96
C ALA A 72 5.22 17.36 7.21
N GLN A 73 6.26 16.96 7.95
CA GLN A 73 7.47 16.31 7.43
C GLN A 73 7.26 14.85 7.02
N THR A 74 6.22 14.18 7.53
CA THR A 74 5.91 12.77 7.27
C THR A 74 4.61 12.60 6.48
N ALA A 75 3.69 13.56 6.60
CA ALA A 75 2.41 13.60 5.90
C ALA A 75 2.50 13.51 4.37
N TRP A 76 3.54 14.07 3.75
CA TRP A 76 3.62 14.18 2.29
C TRP A 76 3.97 12.87 1.58
N VAL A 77 4.58 11.89 2.25
CA VAL A 77 5.18 10.70 1.61
C VAL A 77 4.11 9.86 0.91
N GLY A 78 2.99 9.61 1.59
CA GLY A 78 1.86 8.86 1.00
C GLY A 78 1.27 9.57 -0.22
N TRP A 79 1.14 10.90 -0.17
CA TRP A 79 0.63 11.70 -1.29
C TRP A 79 1.55 11.70 -2.50
N VAL A 80 2.87 11.83 -2.28
CA VAL A 80 3.84 11.75 -3.36
C VAL A 80 3.83 10.37 -4.00
N ALA A 81 3.80 9.29 -3.21
CA ALA A 81 3.62 7.94 -3.74
C ALA A 81 2.32 7.80 -4.53
N ALA A 82 1.20 8.32 -4.01
CA ALA A 82 -0.08 8.29 -4.70
C ALA A 82 -0.04 9.01 -6.05
N LEU A 83 0.64 10.16 -6.12
CA LEU A 83 0.84 10.91 -7.36
C LEU A 83 1.65 10.11 -8.38
N PHE A 84 2.78 9.52 -7.97
CA PHE A 84 3.59 8.68 -8.85
C PHE A 84 2.82 7.46 -9.36
N PHE A 85 2.08 6.77 -8.49
CA PHE A 85 1.25 5.65 -8.89
C PHE A 85 0.09 6.06 -9.81
N LEU A 86 -0.49 7.25 -9.59
CA LEU A 86 -1.51 7.80 -10.48
C LEU A 86 -0.94 8.11 -11.86
N ILE A 87 0.23 8.75 -11.93
CA ILE A 87 0.94 9.02 -13.19
C ILE A 87 1.23 7.71 -13.91
N ALA A 88 1.75 6.71 -13.19
CA ALA A 88 1.98 5.37 -13.75
C ALA A 88 0.67 4.73 -14.26
N ALA A 89 -0.44 4.90 -13.54
CA ALA A 89 -1.72 4.31 -13.91
C ALA A 89 -2.27 4.95 -15.19
N ILE A 90 -2.16 6.27 -15.28
CA ILE A 90 -2.51 7.02 -16.49
C ILE A 90 -1.63 6.58 -17.66
N ARG A 91 -0.33 6.35 -17.44
CA ARG A 91 0.59 5.86 -18.47
C ARG A 91 0.19 4.49 -18.99
N VAL A 92 -0.11 3.53 -18.10
CA VAL A 92 -0.60 2.19 -18.50
C VAL A 92 -1.84 2.30 -19.38
N ARG A 93 -2.74 3.23 -19.08
CA ARG A 93 -3.98 3.38 -19.85
C ARG A 93 -3.80 4.08 -21.20
N ARG A 94 -2.74 4.88 -21.35
CA ARG A 94 -2.51 5.70 -22.55
C ARG A 94 -1.45 5.12 -23.49
N SER A 95 -0.57 4.27 -22.99
CA SER A 95 0.58 3.76 -23.73
C SER A 95 0.56 2.24 -23.79
N PRO A 96 0.93 1.62 -24.93
CA PRO A 96 1.15 0.17 -24.99
C PRO A 96 2.18 -0.25 -23.93
N PRO A 97 2.09 -1.48 -23.38
CA PRO A 97 3.08 -1.99 -22.44
C PRO A 97 4.47 -2.01 -23.09
N GLU A 98 5.40 -1.21 -22.57
CA GLU A 98 6.78 -1.17 -23.05
C GLU A 98 7.56 -2.40 -22.55
N PRO A 99 8.57 -2.90 -23.30
CA PRO A 99 9.43 -3.97 -22.82
C PRO A 99 10.21 -3.54 -21.57
N SER A 100 10.57 -4.52 -20.73
CA SER A 100 11.31 -4.30 -19.48
C SER A 100 12.50 -3.36 -19.69
N PRO A 101 12.68 -2.34 -18.82
CA PRO A 101 13.81 -1.42 -18.89
C PRO A 101 15.13 -2.22 -18.80
N GLY A 102 16.06 -1.94 -19.72
CA GLY A 102 17.35 -2.64 -19.85
C GLY A 102 17.52 -3.48 -21.10
N VAL A 103 16.48 -3.67 -21.92
CA VAL A 103 16.61 -4.34 -23.24
C VAL A 103 16.61 -3.28 -24.34
N THR A 104 17.77 -3.09 -24.98
CA THR A 104 18.03 -2.03 -25.97
C THR A 104 17.33 -2.23 -27.32
N SER A 105 16.68 -3.36 -27.58
CA SER A 105 15.91 -3.57 -28.81
C SER A 105 14.69 -4.47 -28.55
N PRO A 106 13.48 -3.90 -28.47
CA PRO A 106 12.21 -4.65 -28.38
C PRO A 106 12.08 -5.72 -29.46
N GLU A 107 12.61 -5.44 -30.65
CA GLU A 107 12.59 -6.27 -31.84
C GLU A 107 13.34 -7.60 -31.69
N ARG A 108 14.24 -7.71 -30.70
CA ARG A 108 15.04 -8.92 -30.45
C ARG A 108 14.40 -9.85 -29.43
N LEU A 109 13.28 -9.46 -28.82
CA LEU A 109 12.62 -10.26 -27.79
C LEU A 109 11.61 -11.21 -28.42
N THR A 110 11.70 -12.48 -28.03
CA THR A 110 10.66 -13.45 -28.37
C THR A 110 9.35 -13.11 -27.64
N PRO A 111 8.18 -13.46 -28.21
CA PRO A 111 6.90 -13.25 -27.53
C PRO A 111 6.84 -13.90 -26.13
N ALA A 112 7.53 -15.02 -25.92
CA ALA A 112 7.62 -15.69 -24.62
C ALA A 112 8.37 -14.85 -23.58
N GLN A 113 9.47 -14.20 -23.96
CA GLN A 113 10.25 -13.32 -23.09
C GLN A 113 9.47 -12.04 -22.72
N LEU A 114 8.73 -11.47 -23.67
CA LEU A 114 7.84 -10.33 -23.40
C LEU A 114 6.76 -10.69 -22.37
N ARG A 115 6.07 -11.82 -22.55
CA ARG A 115 5.05 -12.30 -21.59
C ARG A 115 5.65 -12.59 -20.21
N ALA A 116 6.85 -13.17 -20.15
CA ALA A 116 7.53 -13.43 -18.88
C ALA A 116 7.92 -12.14 -18.14
N GLY A 117 8.38 -11.12 -18.87
CA GLY A 117 8.67 -9.79 -18.32
C GLY A 117 7.42 -9.14 -17.72
N LEU A 118 6.32 -9.12 -18.48
CA LEU A 118 5.04 -8.56 -18.03
C LEU A 118 4.49 -9.28 -16.79
N ARG A 119 4.61 -10.63 -16.72
CA ARG A 119 4.26 -11.40 -15.53
C ARG A 119 5.08 -11.01 -14.31
N ARG A 120 6.40 -10.85 -14.48
CA ARG A 120 7.30 -10.48 -13.39
C ARG A 120 6.97 -9.09 -12.85
N GLU A 121 6.74 -8.12 -13.74
CA GLU A 121 6.32 -6.78 -13.36
C GLU A 121 4.98 -6.79 -12.63
N TYR A 122 3.99 -7.54 -13.13
CA TYR A 122 2.71 -7.70 -12.46
C TYR A 122 2.85 -8.34 -11.07
N ALA A 123 3.72 -9.34 -10.91
CA ALA A 123 3.99 -9.96 -9.61
C ALA A 123 4.65 -8.99 -8.62
N ILE A 124 5.62 -8.18 -9.08
CA ILE A 124 6.28 -7.16 -8.26
C ILE A 124 5.26 -6.13 -7.78
N VAL A 125 4.42 -5.62 -8.68
CA VAL A 125 3.43 -4.60 -8.28
C VAL A 125 2.37 -5.17 -7.34
N ARG A 126 1.97 -6.43 -7.51
CA ARG A 126 1.10 -7.08 -6.52
C ARG A 126 1.75 -7.19 -5.14
N ALA A 127 3.04 -7.54 -5.07
CA ALA A 127 3.77 -7.57 -3.81
C ALA A 127 3.83 -6.18 -3.16
N LEU A 128 4.14 -5.14 -3.95
CA LEU A 128 4.11 -3.75 -3.50
C LEU A 128 2.73 -3.33 -3.00
N LEU A 129 1.66 -3.70 -3.71
CA LEU A 129 0.29 -3.40 -3.32
C LEU A 129 -0.05 -4.00 -1.95
N VAL A 130 0.36 -5.25 -1.68
CA VAL A 130 0.16 -5.87 -0.36
C VAL A 130 0.91 -5.11 0.73
N LEU A 131 2.18 -4.77 0.50
CA LEU A 131 3.01 -4.05 1.47
C LEU A 131 2.41 -2.67 1.79
N VAL A 132 2.02 -1.90 0.76
CA VAL A 132 1.42 -0.58 0.94
C VAL A 132 0.05 -0.68 1.62
N ALA A 133 -0.77 -1.68 1.27
CA ALA A 133 -2.05 -1.91 1.92
C ALA A 133 -1.91 -2.26 3.41
N LEU A 134 -0.93 -3.10 3.78
CA LEU A 134 -0.64 -3.42 5.18
C LEU A 134 -0.15 -2.17 5.95
N ALA A 135 0.74 -1.39 5.35
CA ALA A 135 1.20 -0.13 5.94
C ALA A 135 0.03 0.84 6.16
N ALA A 136 -0.84 1.00 5.16
CA ALA A 136 -2.05 1.81 5.28
C ALA A 136 -2.99 1.29 6.38
N ALA A 137 -3.18 -0.03 6.49
CA ALA A 137 -4.03 -0.61 7.53
C ALA A 137 -3.48 -0.39 8.94
N VAL A 138 -2.17 -0.55 9.15
CA VAL A 138 -1.50 -0.25 10.42
C VAL A 138 -1.66 1.22 10.78
N ASP A 139 -1.51 2.11 9.80
CA ASP A 139 -1.57 3.55 10.04
C ASP A 139 -3.00 4.04 10.33
N VAL A 140 -3.98 3.49 9.64
CA VAL A 140 -5.40 3.69 9.93
C VAL A 140 -5.73 3.20 11.35
N ALA A 141 -5.24 2.02 11.75
CA ALA A 141 -5.43 1.51 13.11
C ALA A 141 -4.79 2.41 14.17
N ARG A 142 -3.59 2.94 13.90
CA ARG A 142 -2.93 3.94 14.75
C ARG A 142 -3.78 5.19 14.89
N ALA A 143 -4.32 5.72 13.79
CA ALA A 143 -5.19 6.89 13.80
C ALA A 143 -6.49 6.68 14.61
N PHE A 144 -7.13 5.51 14.47
CA PHE A 144 -8.32 5.16 15.29
C PHE A 144 -7.99 5.01 16.77
N THR A 145 -6.83 4.43 17.09
CA THR A 145 -6.37 4.32 18.49
C THR A 145 -6.16 5.71 19.10
N LEU A 146 -5.54 6.62 18.36
CA LEU A 146 -5.36 8.01 18.77
C LEU A 146 -6.70 8.74 18.97
N LEU A 147 -7.67 8.51 18.08
CA LEU A 147 -9.02 9.07 18.19
C LEU A 147 -9.76 8.58 19.44
N ALA A 148 -9.62 7.29 19.76
CA ALA A 148 -10.28 6.65 20.89
C ALA A 148 -9.67 7.03 22.26
N ALA A 149 -8.41 7.47 22.30
CA ALA A 149 -7.69 7.74 23.54
C ALA A 149 -8.09 9.05 24.27
N THR A 150 -9.12 9.78 23.82
CA THR A 150 -9.70 11.01 24.43
C THR A 150 -8.72 11.85 25.26
N GLY A 151 -7.74 12.43 24.57
CA GLY A 151 -6.76 13.40 25.10
C GLY A 151 -5.90 14.03 24.01
N ALA A 152 -6.24 13.77 22.74
CA ALA A 152 -5.42 14.12 21.59
C ALA A 152 -5.35 15.63 21.38
N HIS A 153 -4.13 16.16 21.32
CA HIS A 153 -3.92 17.51 20.82
C HIS A 153 -4.38 17.53 19.35
N ALA A 154 -5.38 18.34 19.03
CA ALA A 154 -6.06 18.36 17.73
C ALA A 154 -5.10 18.41 16.52
N GLY A 155 -3.94 19.06 16.68
CA GLY A 155 -2.88 19.11 15.65
C GLY A 155 -2.25 17.75 15.30
N THR A 156 -2.01 16.89 16.30
CA THR A 156 -1.43 15.55 16.09
C THR A 156 -2.42 14.58 15.45
N LEU A 157 -3.71 14.70 15.80
CA LEU A 157 -4.78 13.90 15.22
C LEU A 157 -4.95 14.20 13.73
N LEU A 158 -5.04 15.48 13.37
CA LEU A 158 -5.20 15.89 11.97
C LEU A 158 -4.01 15.43 11.11
N ALA A 159 -2.77 15.59 11.59
CA ALA A 159 -1.58 15.14 10.87
C ALA A 159 -1.59 13.61 10.66
N THR A 160 -1.95 12.84 11.69
CA THR A 160 -2.05 11.38 11.59
C THR A 160 -3.14 10.93 10.61
N LEU A 161 -4.28 11.62 10.58
CA LEU A 161 -5.35 11.35 9.61
C LEU A 161 -4.93 11.66 8.17
N VAL A 162 -4.19 12.76 7.96
CA VAL A 162 -3.68 13.15 6.64
C VAL A 162 -2.63 12.15 6.14
N GLU A 163 -1.75 11.64 7.02
CA GLU A 163 -0.81 10.56 6.72
C GLU A 163 -1.51 9.29 6.25
N ALA A 164 -2.44 8.81 7.08
CA ALA A 164 -3.20 7.60 6.79
C ALA A 164 -3.99 7.75 5.47
N ALA A 165 -4.62 8.91 5.24
CA ALA A 165 -5.33 9.20 3.99
C ALA A 165 -4.39 9.17 2.77
N GLY A 166 -3.16 9.69 2.88
CA GLY A 166 -2.16 9.63 1.82
C GLY A 166 -1.78 8.18 1.46
N LEU A 167 -1.56 7.32 2.46
CA LEU A 167 -1.26 5.90 2.24
C LEU A 167 -2.44 5.13 1.66
N VAL A 168 -3.67 5.44 2.09
CA VAL A 168 -4.90 4.90 1.50
C VAL A 168 -5.01 5.34 0.03
N ALA A 169 -4.79 6.61 -0.27
CA ALA A 169 -4.80 7.11 -1.64
C ALA A 169 -3.75 6.39 -2.51
N ALA A 170 -2.53 6.21 -2.01
CA ALA A 170 -1.48 5.47 -2.71
C ALA A 170 -1.86 4.00 -2.95
N THR A 171 -2.48 3.35 -1.97
CA THR A 171 -2.99 1.98 -2.10
C THR A 171 -4.04 1.90 -3.21
N LEU A 172 -5.00 2.84 -3.23
CA LEU A 172 -6.08 2.86 -4.22
C LEU A 172 -5.57 3.14 -5.63
N THR A 173 -4.62 4.06 -5.81
CA THR A 173 -4.05 4.35 -7.13
C THR A 173 -3.18 3.19 -7.63
N LEU A 174 -2.43 2.53 -6.75
CA LEU A 174 -1.67 1.34 -7.09
C LEU A 174 -2.58 0.14 -7.42
N LEU A 175 -3.69 -0.01 -6.70
CA LEU A 175 -4.73 -0.99 -7.02
C LEU A 175 -5.32 -0.75 -8.42
N LEU A 176 -5.61 0.51 -8.75
CA LEU A 176 -6.12 0.90 -10.05
C LEU A 176 -5.12 0.59 -11.17
N TRP A 177 -3.84 0.92 -10.95
CA TRP A 177 -2.75 0.56 -11.85
C TRP A 177 -2.72 -0.95 -12.09
N ALA A 178 -2.70 -1.74 -11.02
CA ALA A 178 -2.58 -3.19 -11.09
C ALA A 178 -3.80 -3.82 -11.77
N TRP A 179 -4.99 -3.24 -11.57
CA TRP A 179 -6.20 -3.69 -12.24
C TRP A 179 -6.16 -3.45 -13.75
N TRP A 180 -5.76 -2.25 -14.19
CA TRP A 180 -5.61 -1.95 -15.62
C TRP A 180 -4.51 -2.77 -16.27
N PHE A 181 -3.31 -2.77 -15.69
CA PHE A 181 -2.18 -3.52 -16.22
C PHE A 181 -2.48 -5.02 -16.26
N GLY A 182 -3.07 -5.59 -15.20
CA GLY A 182 -3.47 -7.00 -15.19
C GLY A 182 -4.51 -7.35 -16.27
N ALA A 183 -5.41 -6.42 -16.63
CA ALA A 183 -6.34 -6.64 -17.74
C ALA A 183 -5.61 -6.68 -19.09
N ASP A 184 -4.61 -5.83 -19.31
CA ASP A 184 -3.79 -5.83 -20.52
C ASP A 184 -2.90 -7.08 -20.61
N VAL A 185 -2.27 -7.48 -19.51
CA VAL A 185 -1.44 -8.69 -19.45
C VAL A 185 -2.27 -9.96 -19.74
N ARG A 186 -3.51 -10.05 -19.23
CA ARG A 186 -4.45 -11.15 -19.58
C ARG A 186 -4.85 -11.12 -21.05
N ARG A 187 -5.15 -9.94 -21.62
CA ARG A 187 -5.46 -9.81 -23.06
C ARG A 187 -4.32 -10.28 -23.95
N LEU A 188 -3.07 -10.13 -23.52
CA LEU A 188 -1.87 -10.58 -24.24
C LEU A 188 -1.54 -12.07 -24.03
N GLY A 189 -2.36 -12.81 -23.26
CA GLY A 189 -2.17 -14.23 -22.95
C GLY A 189 -0.96 -14.50 -22.06
N ALA A 190 -0.54 -13.52 -21.26
CA ALA A 190 0.58 -13.66 -20.35
C ALA A 190 0.18 -14.16 -18.95
N LEU A 191 -1.10 -14.01 -18.56
CA LEU A 191 -1.74 -14.51 -17.35
C LEU A 191 -2.95 -15.36 -17.75
#